data_AF-A0A0A2VCE1-F1
#
_entry.id   AF-A0A0A2VCE1-F1
#
_cell.length_a   1.000
_cell.length_b   1.000
_cell.length_c   1.000
_cell.angle_alpha   90.00
_cell.angle_beta   90.00
_cell.angle_gamma   90.00
#
_symmetry.space_group_name_H-M   'P 1'
#
loop_
_entity.id
_entity.type
_entity.pdbx_description
1 polymer ?
#
loop_
_entity_poly.entity_id
_entity_poly.type
_entity_poly.pdbx_seq_one_letter_code
_entity_poly.pdbx_strand_id
1 'polypeptide(L)' 'MLRNSISFPFIFFVVSIIWQLVFDKEIKWVDNIGIFILMFLILLLYNWLTLSNRKKDSKVK' A
#
# COMPACT_ATOMS: atom_id res chain seq x y z
N MET A 1 1.27 -5.62 -13.71
CA MET A 1 2.23 -4.91 -12.85
C MET A 1 1.76 -4.72 -11.40
N LEU A 2 0.55 -5.15 -11.01
CA LEU A 2 0.03 -5.06 -9.63
C LEU A 2 0.68 -6.04 -8.63
N ARG A 3 1.21 -7.16 -9.12
CA ARG A 3 1.73 -8.26 -8.29
C ARG A 3 2.99 -7.89 -7.49
N ASN A 4 3.81 -6.95 -7.99
CA ASN A 4 5.04 -6.53 -7.31
C ASN A 4 4.80 -5.33 -6.37
N SER A 5 3.83 -4.47 -6.66
CA SER A 5 3.54 -3.29 -5.83
C SER A 5 2.82 -3.62 -4.52
N ILE A 6 2.18 -4.79 -4.41
CA ILE A 6 1.45 -5.22 -3.20
C ILE A 6 2.35 -5.96 -2.20
N SER A 7 3.45 -6.56 -2.65
CA SER A 7 4.31 -7.37 -1.78
C SER A 7 5.00 -6.52 -0.70
N PHE A 8 5.46 -5.31 -1.05
CA PHE A 8 6.16 -4.43 -0.11
C PHE A 8 5.26 -3.90 1.03
N PRO A 9 4.05 -3.35 0.76
CA PRO A 9 3.11 -2.98 1.81
C PRO A 9 2.68 -4.17 2.68
N PHE A 10 2.52 -5.35 2.08
CA PHE A 10 2.07 -6.54 2.81
C PHE A 10 3.14 -7.04 3.79
N ILE A 11 4.41 -7.06 3.38
CA ILE A 11 5.52 -7.43 4.27
C ILE A 11 5.64 -6.41 5.40
N PHE A 12 5.55 -5.12 5.10
CA PHE A 12 5.60 -4.07 6.10
C PHE A 12 4.48 -4.22 7.14
N PHE A 13 3.26 -4.55 6.70
CA PHE A 13 2.12 -4.81 7.56
C PHE A 13 2.35 -5.99 8.51
N VAL A 14 2.87 -7.12 8.00
CA VAL A 14 3.17 -8.31 8.81
C VAL A 14 4.27 -8.02 9.83
N VAL A 15 5.33 -7.31 9.44
CA VAL A 15 6.43 -6.95 10.35
C VAL A 15 5.95 -6.01 11.45
N SER A 16 5.11 -5.02 11.15
CA SER A 16 4.54 -4.13 12.16
C SER A 16 3.65 -4.86 13.18
N ILE A 17 2.86 -5.85 12.73
CA ILE A 17 2.03 -6.67 13.63
C ILE A 17 2.91 -7.52 14.56
N ILE A 18 3.96 -8.15 14.02
CA ILE A 18 4.90 -8.95 14.83
C ILE A 18 5.62 -8.07 15.84
N TRP A 19 6.06 -6.86 15.43
CA TRP A 19 6.73 -5.92 16.32
C TRP A 19 5.83 -5.46 17.47
N GLN A 20 4.57 -5.09 17.17
CA GLN A 20 3.60 -4.74 18.19
C GLN A 20 3.33 -5.93 19.12
N LEU A 21 3.12 -7.15 18.60
CA LEU A 21 2.91 -8.34 19.43
C LEU A 21 4.04 -8.62 20.43
N VAL A 22 5.29 -8.28 20.06
CA VAL A 22 6.48 -8.52 20.91
C VAL A 22 6.69 -7.39 21.92
N PHE A 23 6.44 -6.12 21.56
CA PHE A 23 6.77 -4.95 22.38
C PHE A 23 5.58 -4.28 23.08
N ASP A 24 4.41 -4.28 22.46
CA ASP A 24 3.17 -3.70 22.99
C ASP A 24 2.19 -4.85 23.26
N LYS A 25 1.87 -5.11 24.53
CA LYS A 25 0.88 -6.14 24.92
C LYS A 25 -0.51 -5.95 24.25
N GLU A 26 -0.74 -4.80 23.63
CA GLU A 26 -1.97 -4.47 22.91
C GLU A 26 -1.67 -4.13 21.46
N ILE A 27 -2.29 -4.90 20.55
CA ILE A 27 -2.24 -4.61 19.12
C ILE A 27 -3.12 -3.40 18.87
N LYS A 28 -2.54 -2.28 18.39
CA LYS A 28 -3.28 -1.09 17.98
C LYS A 28 -3.93 -1.32 16.62
N TRP A 29 -4.99 -2.13 16.62
CA TRP A 29 -5.72 -2.56 15.43
C TRP A 29 -6.17 -1.37 14.56
N VAL A 30 -6.67 -0.30 15.19
CA VAL A 30 -7.15 0.90 14.48
C VAL A 30 -6.02 1.60 13.74
N ASP A 31 -4.86 1.77 14.38
CA ASP A 31 -3.68 2.39 13.75
C ASP A 31 -3.17 1.54 12.58
N ASN A 32 -3.07 0.22 12.77
CA ASN A 32 -2.60 -0.69 11.71
C ASN A 32 -3.55 -0.75 10.53
N ILE A 33 -4.87 -0.85 10.78
CA ILE A 33 -5.89 -0.83 9.72
C ILE A 33 -5.89 0.52 9.00
N GLY A 34 -5.74 1.62 9.74
CA GLY A 34 -5.62 2.96 9.18
C GLY A 34 -4.42 3.11 8.25
N ILE A 35 -3.24 2.66 8.67
CA ILE A 35 -2.01 2.67 7.86
C ILE A 35 -2.17 1.79 6.62
N PHE A 36 -2.79 0.62 6.76
CA PHE A 36 -3.03 -0.30 5.63
C PHE A 36 -3.94 0.32 4.57
N ILE A 37 -5.07 0.91 4.99
CA ILE A 37 -6.01 1.61 4.12
C ILE A 37 -5.33 2.81 3.45
N LEU A 38 -4.54 3.58 4.20
CA LEU A 38 -3.83 4.74 3.69
C LEU A 38 -2.79 4.35 2.61
N MET A 39 -1.97 3.33 2.87
CA MET A 39 -1.01 2.80 1.89
C MET A 39 -1.71 2.28 0.63
N PHE A 40 -2.82 1.56 0.79
CA PHE A 40 -3.61 1.08 -0.33
C PHE A 40 -4.15 2.23 -1.19
N LEU A 41 -4.68 3.28 -0.56
CA LEU A 41 -5.23 4.45 -1.25
C LEU A 41 -4.14 5.21 -2.03
N ILE A 42 -2.96 5.40 -1.43
CA ILE A 42 -1.81 6.03 -2.09
C ILE A 42 -1.38 5.22 -3.32
N LEU A 43 -1.26 3.90 -3.19
CA LEU A 43 -0.91 3.03 -4.30
C LEU A 43 -1.95 3.04 -5.42
N LEU A 44 -3.23 3.06 -5.06
CA LEU A 44 -4.34 3.14 -6.01
C LEU A 44 -4.26 4.45 -6.81
N LEU A 45 -4.06 5.59 -6.14
CA LEU A 45 -3.90 6.89 -6.78
C LEU A 45 -2.65 6.96 -7.64
N TYR A 46 -1.53 6.42 -7.17
CA TYR A 46 -0.29 6.36 -7.94
C TYR A 46 -0.45 5.54 -9.22
N ASN A 47 -1.09 4.38 -9.14
CA ASN A 47 -1.37 3.56 -10.32
C ASN A 47 -2.35 4.26 -11.25
N TRP A 48 -3.37 4.94 -10.71
CA TRP A 48 -4.32 5.70 -11.51
C TRP A 48 -3.65 6.84 -12.30
N LEU A 49 -2.80 7.63 -11.64
CA LEU A 49 -2.02 8.69 -12.27
C LEU A 49 -1.07 8.12 -13.35
N THR A 50 -0.38 7.03 -13.04
CA THR A 50 0.54 6.38 -13.98
C THR A 50 -0.20 5.80 -15.20
N LEU A 51 -1.37 5.17 -14.99
CA LEU A 51 -2.22 4.64 -16.06
C LEU A 51 -2.82 5.77 -16.92
N SER A 52 -3.20 6.88 -16.28
CA SER A 52 -3.69 8.09 -16.96
C SER A 52 -2.61 8.72 -17.84
N ASN A 53 -1.37 8.80 -17.35
CA ASN A 53 -0.23 9.33 -18.10
C ASN A 53 0.12 8.44 -19.31
N ARG A 54 0.05 7.10 -19.20
CA ARG A 54 0.25 6.21 -20.34
C ARG A 54 -0.83 6.31 -21.42
N LYS A 55 -2.08 6.60 -21.05
CA LYS A 55 -3.18 6.78 -22.02
C LYS A 55 -3.05 8.05 -22.86
N LYS A 56 -2.28 9.04 -22.41
CA LYS A 56 -1.98 10.25 -23.19
C LYS A 56 -0.94 9.97 -24.28
N ASP A 57 0.07 9.16 -24.00
CA ASP A 57 1.12 8.79 -24.98
C ASP A 57 0.58 7.99 -26.18
N SER A 58 -0.40 7.10 -25.97
CA SER A 58 -0.96 6.30 -27.08
C SER A 58 -1.96 7.06 -27.97
N LYS A 59 -2.32 8.30 -27.64
CA LYS A 59 -3.18 9.16 -28.48
C LYS A 59 -2.39 10.20 -29.28
N VAL A 60 -1.08 10.31 -29.06
CA VAL A 60 -0.19 11.27 -29.74
C VAL A 60 0.63 10.59 -30.84
N LYS A 61 0.34 9.32 -31.17
CA LYS A 61 1.04 8.56 -32.22
C LYS A 61 0.15 8.27 -33.41
#